data_AF-A0A971RSG8-F1
#
_entry.id   AF-A0A971RSG8-F1
#
_cell.length_a   1.000
_cell.length_b   1.000
_cell.length_c   1.000
_cell.angle_alpha   90.00
_cell.angle_beta   90.00
_cell.angle_gamma   90.00
#
_symmetry.space_group_name_H-M   'P 1'
#
loop_
_entity.id
_entity.type
_entity.pdbx_description
1 polymer ?
#
loop_
_entity_poly.entity_id
_entity_poly.type
_entity_poly.pdbx_seq_one_letter_code
_entity_poly.pdbx_strand_id
1 'polypeptide(L)'
;MAPMNTNTAEELMNIFKDERNYRTDEIAEILRVDRSSVYRWIRDIGDPLPAFRTKENGQLRCSGKDLNLYLQKHKVRPEYE
;
A
#
# COMPACT_ATOMS: atom_id res chain seq x y z
N MET A 1 -17.64 -17.63 28.42
CA MET A 1 -17.85 -17.20 27.03
C MET A 1 -17.15 -15.86 26.88
N ALA A 2 -16.01 -15.83 26.18
CA ALA A 2 -15.31 -14.57 25.88
C ALA A 2 -15.99 -13.91 24.67
N PRO A 3 -16.20 -12.58 24.66
CA PRO A 3 -16.69 -11.90 23.47
C PRO A 3 -15.60 -11.95 22.40
N MET A 4 -15.91 -12.55 21.26
CA MET A 4 -15.11 -12.47 20.04
C MET A 4 -15.11 -11.01 19.59
N ASN A 5 -13.94 -10.37 19.64
CA ASN A 5 -13.71 -9.03 19.11
C ASN A 5 -14.00 -9.01 17.60
N THR A 6 -15.22 -8.67 17.23
CA THR A 6 -15.56 -8.15 15.91
C THR A 6 -15.03 -6.71 15.82
N ASN A 7 -13.79 -6.51 15.35
CA ASN A 7 -13.31 -5.18 14.91
C ASN A 7 -12.03 -5.22 14.05
N THR A 8 -11.72 -6.32 13.36
CA THR A 8 -10.50 -6.38 12.53
C THR A 8 -10.70 -5.78 11.12
N ALA A 9 -11.95 -5.59 10.68
CA ALA A 9 -12.24 -5.10 9.33
C ALA A 9 -12.10 -3.58 9.17
N GLU A 10 -12.37 -2.79 10.22
CA GLU A 10 -12.31 -1.32 10.18
C GLU A 10 -10.90 -0.78 10.42
N GLU A 11 -10.07 -1.48 11.22
CA GLU A 11 -8.65 -1.10 11.45
C GLU A 11 -7.76 -1.30 10.21
N LEU A 12 -8.22 -2.03 9.19
CA LEU A 12 -7.47 -2.32 7.97
C LEU A 12 -7.61 -1.26 6.86
N MET A 13 -8.32 -0.14 7.11
CA MET A 13 -8.58 0.84 6.05
C MET A 13 -7.43 1.79 5.77
N ASN A 14 -6.56 2.09 6.75
CA ASN A 14 -5.49 3.08 6.58
C ASN A 14 -4.15 2.60 7.16
N ILE A 15 -3.50 1.63 6.51
CA ILE A 15 -2.14 1.16 6.87
C ILE A 15 -1.13 2.31 6.80
N PHE A 16 -1.31 3.18 5.80
CA PHE A 16 -0.49 4.36 5.60
C PHE A 16 -1.20 5.62 6.11
N LYS A 17 -0.45 6.62 6.56
CA LYS A 17 -0.99 7.93 6.91
C LYS A 17 -1.20 8.75 5.64
N ASP A 18 -2.43 9.19 5.39
CA ASP A 18 -2.81 9.87 4.15
C ASP A 18 -1.95 11.10 3.81
N GLU A 19 -1.56 11.88 4.81
CA GLU A 19 -0.77 13.11 4.65
C GLU A 19 0.73 12.85 4.44
N ARG A 20 1.19 11.60 4.61
CA ARG A 20 2.61 11.24 4.51
C ARG A 20 2.93 10.61 3.16
N ASN A 21 4.13 10.89 2.68
CA ASN A 21 4.71 10.28 1.49
C ASN A 21 5.75 9.24 1.89
N TYR A 22 5.59 8.03 1.35
CA TYR A 22 6.44 6.89 1.68
C TYR A 22 7.34 6.54 0.52
N ARG A 23 8.60 6.22 0.81
CA ARG A 23 9.51 5.64 -0.17
C ARG A 23 9.16 4.18 -0.45
N THR A 24 9.61 3.67 -1.59
CA THR A 24 9.42 2.27 -1.98
C THR A 24 9.94 1.24 -0.97
N ASP A 25 11.05 1.53 -0.28
CA ASP A 25 11.61 0.67 0.76
C ASP A 25 10.77 0.68 2.04
N GLU A 26 10.28 1.86 2.48
CA GLU A 26 9.37 1.97 3.63
C GLU A 26 8.06 1.22 3.37
N ILE A 27 7.50 1.32 2.16
CA ILE A 27 6.28 0.62 1.76
C ILE A 27 6.49 -0.91 1.83
N ALA A 28 7.61 -1.38 1.29
CA ALA A 28 7.97 -2.79 1.28
C ALA A 28 8.11 -3.35 2.70
N GLU A 29 8.76 -2.60 3.59
CA GLU A 29 8.92 -2.95 5.00
C GLU A 29 7.57 -3.01 5.74
N ILE A 30 6.72 -1.99 5.58
CA ILE A 30 5.39 -1.92 6.23
C ILE A 30 4.50 -3.09 5.78
N LEU A 31 4.50 -3.41 4.49
CA LEU A 31 3.68 -4.48 3.91
C LEU A 31 4.34 -5.86 3.97
N ARG A 32 5.59 -5.95 4.44
CA ARG A 32 6.41 -7.18 4.47
C ARG A 32 6.51 -7.86 3.10
N VAL A 33 6.70 -7.07 2.04
CA VAL A 33 6.90 -7.56 0.66
C VAL A 33 8.28 -7.17 0.15
N ASP A 34 8.71 -7.78 -0.96
CA ASP A 34 9.95 -7.33 -1.60
C ASP A 34 9.78 -5.94 -2.25
N ARG A 35 10.85 -5.14 -2.22
CA ARG A 35 10.87 -3.81 -2.85
C ARG A 35 10.58 -3.86 -4.34
N SER A 36 10.96 -4.94 -5.02
CA SER A 36 10.66 -5.17 -6.43
C SER A 36 9.16 -5.29 -6.69
N SER A 37 8.39 -5.84 -5.75
CA SER A 37 6.92 -5.91 -5.85
C SER A 37 6.32 -4.50 -5.89
N VAL A 38 6.79 -3.60 -5.03
CA VAL A 38 6.35 -2.19 -5.04
C VAL A 38 6.70 -1.53 -6.37
N TYR A 39 7.90 -1.75 -6.91
CA TYR A 39 8.26 -1.23 -8.24
C TYR A 39 7.44 -1.83 -9.38
N ARG A 40 7.02 -3.10 -9.27
CA ARG A 40 6.12 -3.72 -10.25
C ARG A 40 4.75 -3.05 -10.22
N TRP A 41 4.18 -2.83 -9.04
CA TRP A 41 2.91 -2.11 -8.89
C TRP A 41 2.95 -0.72 -9.49
N ILE A 42 4.04 0.03 -9.27
CA ILE A 42 4.22 1.37 -9.84
C ILE A 42 4.31 1.35 -11.38
N ARG A 43 4.87 0.27 -11.95
CA ARG A 43 5.10 0.13 -13.40
C ARG A 43 4.02 -0.66 -14.12
N ASP A 44 2.94 -1.01 -13.44
CA ASP A 44 1.83 -1.72 -14.07
C ASP A 44 1.21 -0.87 -15.18
N ILE A 45 0.84 -1.50 -16.30
CA ILE A 45 0.35 -0.80 -17.49
C ILE A 45 -1.15 -0.52 -17.40
N GLY A 46 -1.91 -1.39 -16.72
CA GLY A 46 -3.36 -1.28 -16.63
C GLY A 46 -3.82 -0.57 -15.36
N ASP A 47 -3.10 -0.78 -14.26
CA ASP A 47 -3.48 -0.25 -12.95
C ASP A 47 -2.24 0.10 -12.11
N PRO A 48 -1.47 1.13 -12.48
CA PRO A 48 -0.26 1.50 -11.76
C PRO A 48 -0.57 2.13 -10.40
N LEU A 49 0.23 1.77 -9.39
CA LEU A 49 0.30 2.51 -8.13
C LEU A 49 0.85 3.92 -8.39
N PRO A 50 0.10 5.00 -8.09
CA PRO A 50 0.57 6.36 -8.31
C PRO A 50 1.85 6.65 -7.52
N ALA A 51 2.90 7.07 -8.25
CA ALA A 51 4.18 7.44 -7.66
C ALA A 51 4.71 8.72 -8.30
N PHE A 52 5.43 9.50 -7.50
CA PHE A 52 6.06 10.74 -7.93
C PHE A 52 7.48 10.85 -7.39
N ARG A 53 8.25 11.77 -7.96
CA ARG A 53 9.57 12.16 -7.46
C ARG A 53 9.51 13.60 -7.01
N THR A 54 10.20 13.93 -5.91
CA THR A 54 10.30 15.31 -5.43
C THR A 54 11.32 16.14 -6.20
N LYS A 55 12.22 15.50 -6.95
CA LYS A 55 13.25 16.08 -7.81
C LYS A 55 13.42 15.20 -9.05
N GLU A 56 13.97 15.73 -10.13
CA GLU A 56 14.12 15.05 -11.43
C GLU A 56 14.75 13.64 -11.32
N ASN A 57 15.82 13.50 -10.54
CA ASN A 57 16.50 12.23 -10.24
C ASN A 57 16.27 11.72 -8.80
N GLY A 58 15.18 12.15 -8.16
CA GLY A 58 14.82 11.76 -6.80
C GLY A 58 14.31 10.32 -6.69
N GLN A 59 14.30 9.81 -5.45
CA GLN A 59 13.67 8.52 -5.14
C GLN A 59 12.15 8.59 -5.35
N LEU A 60 11.57 7.50 -5.88
CA LEU A 60 10.12 7.38 -6.04
C LEU A 60 9.43 7.30 -4.68
N ARG A 61 8.31 8.02 -4.58
CA ARG A 61 7.44 8.08 -3.41
C ARG A 61 5.99 7.89 -3.82
N CYS A 62 5.22 7.29 -2.94
CA CYS A 62 3.77 7.17 -3.07
C CYS A 62 3.10 7.89 -1.90
N SER A 63 1.96 8.53 -2.14
CA SER A 63 1.19 9.14 -1.04
C SER A 63 0.52 8.04 -0.22
N GLY A 64 0.39 8.23 1.09
CA GLY A 64 -0.30 7.27 1.94
C GLY A 64 -1.75 7.04 1.50
N LYS A 65 -2.42 8.09 1.03
CA LYS A 65 -3.78 8.03 0.51
C LYS A 65 -3.87 7.12 -0.72
N ASP A 66 -2.99 7.31 -1.70
CA ASP A 66 -2.98 6.50 -2.91
C ASP A 66 -2.60 5.05 -2.61
N LEU A 67 -1.69 4.81 -1.66
CA LEU A 67 -1.34 3.48 -1.19
C LEU A 67 -2.53 2.76 -0.57
N ASN A 68 -3.25 3.42 0.34
CA ASN A 68 -4.44 2.84 0.96
C ASN A 68 -5.51 2.53 -0.09
N LEU A 69 -5.77 3.46 -1.01
CA LEU A 69 -6.75 3.25 -2.08
C LEU A 69 -6.34 2.12 -3.03
N TYR A 70 -5.06 2.07 -3.42
CA TYR A 70 -4.50 1.00 -4.25
C TYR A 70 -4.66 -0.35 -3.56
N LEU A 71 -4.22 -0.46 -2.31
CA LEU A 71 -4.33 -1.70 -1.57
C LEU A 71 -5.78 -2.13 -1.39
N GLN A 72 -6.70 -1.20 -1.10
CA GLN A 72 -8.14 -1.49 -1.01
C GLN A 72 -8.69 -2.03 -2.33
N LYS A 73 -8.32 -1.42 -3.47
CA LYS A 73 -8.73 -1.86 -4.81
C LYS A 73 -8.17 -3.24 -5.17
N HIS A 74 -6.94 -3.51 -4.77
CA HIS A 74 -6.21 -4.74 -5.07
C HIS A 74 -6.25 -5.80 -3.97
N LYS A 75 -7.07 -5.63 -2.90
CA LYS A 75 -7.26 -6.67 -1.89
C LYS A 75 -7.86 -7.92 -2.55
N VAL A 76 -6.99 -8.84 -2.94
CA VAL A 76 -7.32 -10.25 -3.14
C VAL A 76 -7.87 -10.74 -1.82
N ARG A 77 -9.14 -11.16 -1.82
CA ARG A 77 -9.81 -11.74 -0.66
C ARG A 77 -9.12 -13.08 -0.36
N PRO A 78 -8.53 -13.28 0.83
CA PRO A 78 -7.84 -14.53 1.18
C PRO A 78 -8.78 -15.73 1.34
N GLU A 79 -10.10 -15.56 1.21
CA GLU A 79 -11.05 -16.68 1.13
C GLU A 79 -10.99 -17.51 -0.18
N TYR A 80 -10.00 -17.28 -1.06
CA TYR A 80 -9.79 -18.03 -2.31
C TYR A 80 -8.38 -18.64 -2.41
N GLU A 81 -7.95 -19.37 -1.38
CA GLU A 81 -6.91 -20.40 -1.52
C GLU A 81 -7.39 -21.74 -0.95
#